data_AF-A0A969SED3-F1
#
_entry.id   AF-A0A969SED3-F1
#
_cell.length_a   1.000
_cell.length_b   1.000
_cell.length_c   1.000
_cell.angle_alpha   90.00
_cell.angle_beta   90.00
_cell.angle_gamma   90.00
#
_symmetry.space_group_name_H-M   'P 1'
#
loop_
_entity.id
_entity.type
_entity.pdbx_description
1 polymer ?
#
loop_
_entity_poly.entity_id
_entity_poly.type
_entity_poly.pdbx_seq_one_letter_code
_entity_poly.pdbx_strand_id
1 'polypeptide(L)'
;MVLLFGKKFGIGMELLISNNFMKINEFQSLSVTTLSHLTGAPISSWSRWLSGREMTAARLIEFSDKLKISPQDLSLAISQRVQQKANKVVGV
;
A
#
# COMPACT_ATOMS: atom_id res chain seq x y z
N MET A 1 0.64 -25.48 -29.62
CA MET A 1 1.78 -24.59 -29.29
C MET A 1 1.36 -23.77 -28.07
N VAL A 2 2.05 -23.95 -26.96
CA VAL A 2 1.73 -23.44 -25.61
C VAL A 2 2.04 -21.95 -25.50
N LEU A 3 1.22 -21.18 -24.75
CA LEU A 3 1.64 -20.32 -23.64
C LEU A 3 0.40 -19.73 -22.93
N LEU A 4 -0.07 -20.43 -21.90
CA LEU A 4 -0.96 -19.90 -20.86
C LEU A 4 -0.19 -18.82 -20.08
N PHE A 5 -0.61 -17.56 -20.15
CA PHE A 5 -0.22 -16.55 -19.15
C PHE A 5 -1.31 -16.42 -18.08
N GLY A 6 -1.42 -17.47 -17.26
CA GLY A 6 -1.99 -17.33 -15.92
C GLY A 6 -0.97 -16.61 -15.04
N LYS A 7 -1.18 -15.31 -14.78
CA LYS A 7 -0.57 -14.63 -13.63
C LYS A 7 -1.65 -14.31 -12.61
N LYS A 8 -2.23 -15.41 -12.13
CA LYS A 8 -2.95 -15.53 -10.87
C LYS A 8 -1.97 -15.16 -9.76
N PHE A 9 -1.96 -13.91 -9.32
CA PHE A 9 -1.44 -13.58 -7.99
C PHE A 9 -2.50 -13.99 -6.97
N GLY A 10 -2.56 -15.30 -6.74
CA GLY A 10 -3.01 -15.83 -5.46
C GLY A 10 -1.90 -15.60 -4.47
N ILE A 11 -2.06 -14.61 -3.60
CA ILE A 11 -1.37 -14.56 -2.31
C ILE A 11 -2.46 -14.76 -1.27
N GLY A 12 -2.30 -15.85 -0.50
CA GLY A 12 -2.90 -16.15 0.81
C GLY A 12 -4.34 -15.69 1.05
N MET A 13 -5.31 -16.60 1.07
CA MET A 13 -5.69 -17.33 2.28
C MET A 13 -6.20 -16.40 3.39
N GLU A 14 -7.53 -16.36 3.45
CA GLU A 14 -8.39 -16.21 4.62
C GLU A 14 -7.77 -15.65 5.90
N LEU A 15 -8.31 -14.50 6.33
CA LEU A 15 -8.55 -14.25 7.74
C LEU A 15 -9.91 -13.54 7.83
N LEU A 16 -10.93 -14.34 8.12
CA LEU A 16 -12.17 -13.93 8.76
C LEU A 16 -11.82 -13.41 10.16
N ILE A 17 -11.13 -12.27 10.24
CA ILE A 17 -11.22 -11.45 11.43
C ILE A 17 -12.27 -10.41 11.09
N SER A 18 -13.44 -10.55 11.71
CA SER A 18 -14.29 -9.40 12.01
C SER A 18 -13.51 -8.46 12.94
N ASN A 19 -12.49 -7.80 12.41
CA ASN A 19 -11.90 -6.59 12.91
C ASN A 19 -11.83 -5.67 11.70
N ASN A 20 -12.19 -4.43 11.90
CA ASN A 20 -12.46 -3.44 10.88
C ASN A 20 -11.16 -2.92 10.21
N PHE A 21 -10.23 -3.81 9.85
CA PHE A 21 -8.95 -3.46 9.26
C PHE A 21 -8.99 -3.49 7.72
N MET A 22 -8.66 -2.35 7.11
CA MET A 22 -8.40 -2.14 5.70
C MET A 22 -7.34 -3.10 5.18
N LYS A 23 -7.62 -3.72 4.02
CA LYS A 23 -6.70 -4.63 3.32
C LYS A 23 -5.74 -3.84 2.43
N ILE A 24 -4.61 -4.46 2.05
CA ILE A 24 -3.62 -3.87 1.12
C ILE A 24 -4.26 -3.42 -0.19
N ASN A 25 -5.16 -4.20 -0.79
CA ASN A 25 -5.83 -3.83 -2.05
C ASN A 25 -6.68 -2.57 -1.92
N GLU A 26 -7.38 -2.40 -0.81
CA GLU A 26 -8.15 -1.18 -0.52
C GLU A 26 -7.20 0.03 -0.47
N PHE A 27 -6.07 -0.10 0.23
CA PHE A 27 -5.03 0.94 0.28
C PHE A 27 -4.47 1.28 -1.11
N GLN A 28 -4.24 0.28 -1.98
CA GLN A 28 -3.75 0.53 -3.35
C GLN A 28 -4.75 1.34 -4.19
N SER A 29 -6.04 1.15 -3.94
CA SER A 29 -7.12 1.90 -4.59
C SER A 29 -7.20 3.36 -4.10
N LEU A 30 -6.71 3.64 -2.89
CA LEU A 30 -6.76 4.99 -2.32
C LEU A 30 -5.82 5.96 -3.05
N SER A 31 -6.38 7.12 -3.38
CA SER A 31 -5.61 8.26 -3.87
C SER A 31 -4.76 8.88 -2.75
N VAL A 32 -3.65 9.52 -3.13
CA VAL A 32 -2.78 10.25 -2.18
C VAL A 32 -3.56 11.34 -1.43
N THR A 33 -4.53 11.98 -2.10
CA THR A 33 -5.48 12.93 -1.51
C THR A 33 -6.33 12.28 -0.41
N THR A 34 -6.86 11.09 -0.66
CA THR A 34 -7.66 10.34 0.34
C THR A 34 -6.81 9.93 1.52
N LEU A 35 -5.58 9.43 1.28
CA LEU A 35 -4.63 9.09 2.34
C LEU A 35 -4.29 10.31 3.19
N SER A 36 -4.08 11.47 2.56
CA SER A 36 -3.85 12.74 3.24
C SER A 36 -5.04 13.12 4.13
N HIS A 37 -6.26 13.00 3.62
CA HIS A 37 -7.48 13.31 4.36
C HIS A 37 -7.69 12.37 5.56
N LEU A 38 -7.50 11.06 5.37
CA LEU A 38 -7.69 10.06 6.43
C LEU A 38 -6.62 10.14 7.53
N THR A 39 -5.39 10.53 7.18
CA THR A 39 -4.28 10.55 8.15
C THR A 39 -3.98 11.94 8.72
N GLY A 40 -4.49 13.00 8.09
CA GLY A 40 -4.15 14.40 8.38
C GLY A 40 -2.73 14.77 7.93
N ALA A 41 -2.00 13.87 7.28
CA ALA A 41 -0.66 14.16 6.77
C ALA A 41 -0.73 14.86 5.41
N PRO A 42 0.17 15.79 5.07
CA PRO A 42 0.11 16.50 3.80
C PRO A 42 0.35 15.57 2.60
N ILE A 43 -0.34 15.85 1.49
CA ILE A 43 -0.25 15.10 0.23
C ILE A 43 1.21 14.96 -0.22
N SER A 44 2.02 16.02 -0.10
CA SER A 44 3.44 16.01 -0.48
C SER A 44 4.26 15.00 0.33
N SER A 45 3.94 14.77 1.60
CA SER A 45 4.60 13.77 2.44
C SER A 45 4.23 12.36 2.00
N TRP A 46 2.94 12.11 1.77
CA TRP A 46 2.49 10.82 1.21
C TRP A 46 3.12 10.53 -0.14
N SER A 47 3.18 11.53 -1.02
CA SER A 47 3.80 11.38 -2.33
C SER A 47 5.30 11.08 -2.22
N ARG A 48 6.00 11.64 -1.22
CA ARG A 48 7.40 11.31 -0.94
C ARG A 48 7.58 9.86 -0.45
N TRP A 49 6.77 9.41 0.50
CA TRP A 49 6.84 8.02 1.00
C TRP A 49 6.51 7.01 -0.09
N LEU A 50 5.47 7.27 -0.89
CA LEU A 50 5.08 6.45 -2.05
C LEU A 50 6.03 6.56 -3.24
N SER A 51 7.05 7.43 -3.17
CA SER A 51 8.17 7.49 -4.11
C SER A 51 9.44 6.82 -3.57
N GLY A 52 9.37 6.15 -2.41
CA GLY A 52 10.48 5.38 -1.85
C GLY A 52 11.25 6.10 -0.73
N ARG A 53 10.78 7.27 -0.27
CA ARG A 53 11.35 7.90 0.92
C ARG A 53 11.01 7.08 2.16
N GLU A 54 11.99 6.88 3.03
CA GLU A 54 11.77 6.20 4.31
C GLU A 54 10.73 6.93 5.18
N MET A 55 9.87 6.13 5.79
CA MET A 55 8.91 6.55 6.79
C MET A 55 9.34 6.02 8.15
N THR A 56 9.35 6.87 9.16
CA THR A 56 9.73 6.47 10.52
C THR A 56 8.71 5.49 11.09
N ALA A 57 9.18 4.49 11.86
CA ALA A 57 8.32 3.48 12.48
C ALA A 57 7.16 4.05 13.31
N ALA A 58 7.41 5.11 14.10
CA ALA A 58 6.37 5.77 14.89
C ALA A 58 5.23 6.33 14.03
N ARG A 59 5.56 6.90 12.87
CA ARG A 59 4.58 7.47 11.94
C ARG A 59 3.84 6.39 11.14
N LEU A 60 4.54 5.30 10.83
CA LEU A 60 3.93 4.11 10.25
C LEU A 60 2.85 3.54 11.20
N ILE A 61 3.15 3.43 12.50
CA ILE A 61 2.19 2.98 13.51
C ILE A 61 1.01 3.96 13.63
N GLU A 62 1.28 5.26 13.71
CA GLU A 62 0.23 6.30 13.77
C GLU A 62 -0.75 6.20 12.58
N PHE A 63 -0.23 6.06 11.36
CA PHE A 63 -1.07 5.95 10.16
C PHE A 63 -1.77 4.60 10.07
N SER A 64 -1.14 3.54 10.56
CA SER A 64 -1.75 2.21 10.61
C SER A 64 -3.03 2.22 11.46
N ASP A 65 -3.03 2.93 12.61
CA ASP A 65 -4.23 3.08 13.43
C ASP A 65 -5.32 3.93 12.75
N LYS A 66 -4.94 5.05 12.11
CA LYS A 66 -5.88 5.95 11.41
C LYS A 66 -6.53 5.31 10.20
N LEU A 67 -5.75 4.61 9.39
CA LEU A 67 -6.22 3.89 8.19
C LEU A 67 -6.86 2.54 8.55
N LYS A 68 -6.84 2.17 9.83
CA LYS A 68 -7.22 0.85 10.32
C LYS A 68 -6.56 -0.21 9.45
N ILE A 69 -5.25 -0.21 9.30
CA ILE A 69 -4.51 -1.26 8.58
C ILE A 69 -3.39 -1.75 9.50
N SER A 70 -2.97 -3.00 9.41
CA SER A 70 -1.82 -3.46 10.18
C SER A 70 -0.56 -2.68 9.75
N PRO A 71 0.37 -2.34 10.67
CA PRO A 71 1.61 -1.67 10.30
C PRO A 71 2.44 -2.49 9.29
N GLN A 72 2.42 -3.81 9.40
CA GLN A 72 3.07 -4.71 8.44
C GLN A 72 2.44 -4.60 7.04
N ASP A 73 1.11 -4.63 6.96
CA ASP A 73 0.36 -4.48 5.71
C ASP A 73 0.57 -3.09 5.10
N LEU A 74 0.60 -2.03 5.91
CA LEU A 74 0.88 -0.67 5.44
C LEU A 74 2.29 -0.54 4.84
N SER A 75 3.29 -1.10 5.53
CA SER A 75 4.67 -1.13 5.05
C SER A 75 4.79 -1.87 3.71
N LEU A 76 4.13 -3.04 3.63
CA LEU A 76 4.09 -3.84 2.41
C LEU A 76 3.36 -3.11 1.28
N ALA A 77 2.23 -2.46 1.56
CA ALA A 77 1.44 -1.72 0.58
C ALA A 77 2.21 -0.53 0.00
N ILE A 78 2.91 0.24 0.85
CA ILE A 78 3.79 1.34 0.42
C ILE A 78 4.90 0.78 -0.48
N SER A 79 5.58 -0.28 -0.04
CA SER A 79 6.67 -0.92 -0.79
C SER A 79 6.20 -1.41 -2.17
N GLN A 80 5.02 -2.04 -2.24
CA GLN A 80 4.42 -2.49 -3.51
C GLN A 80 4.14 -1.31 -4.46
N ARG A 81 3.60 -0.19 -3.94
CA ARG A 81 3.29 0.99 -4.75
C ARG A 81 4.56 1.68 -5.28
N VAL A 82 5.62 1.70 -4.48
CA VAL A 82 6.94 2.18 -4.88
C VAL A 82 7.51 1.30 -6.01
N GLN A 83 7.45 -0.03 -5.87
CA GLN A 83 7.90 -0.97 -6.90
C GLN A 83 7.09 -0.86 -8.21
N GLN A 84 5.77 -0.69 -8.12
CA GLN A 84 4.92 -0.50 -9.31
C GLN A 84 5.30 0.77 -10.09
N LYS A 85 5.61 1.86 -9.39
CA LYS A 85 6.11 3.09 -10.03
C LYS A 85 7.47 2.87 -10.69
N ALA A 86 8.41 2.22 -10.00
CA ALA A 86 9.73 1.92 -10.57
C ALA A 86 9.62 1.05 -11.82
N ASN A 87 8.78 0.01 -11.79
CA ASN A 87 8.61 -0.91 -12.92
C ASN A 87 7.94 -0.25 -14.14
N LYS A 88 7.11 0.80 -13.94
CA LYS A 88 6.53 1.59 -15.04
C LYS A 88 7.57 2.48 -15.75
N VAL A 89 8.66 2.85 -15.08
CA VAL A 89 9.73 3.70 -15.65
C VAL A 89 10.72 2.90 -16.51
N VAL A 90 10.87 1.60 -16.25
CA VAL A 90 11.83 0.72 -16.94
C VAL A 90 11.25 0.07 -18.21
N GLY A 91 9.94 0.18 -18.44
CA GLY A 91 9.30 -0.29 -19.68
C GLY A 91 9.35 0.75 -20.79
N VAL A 92 10.54 1.05 -21.31
CA VAL A 92 10.77 1.76 -22.59
C VAL A 92 11.61 0.87 -23.49
#